data_AF-A0A7V2SSD8-F1
#
_entry.id   AF-A0A7V2SSD8-F1
#
_cell.length_a   1.000
_cell.length_b   1.000
_cell.length_c   1.000
_cell.angle_alpha   90.00
_cell.angle_beta   90.00
_cell.angle_gamma   90.00
#
_symmetry.space_group_name_H-M   'P 1'
#
loop_
_entity.id
_entity.type
_entity.pdbx_description
1 polymer ?
#
loop_
_entity_poly.entity_id
_entity_poly.type
_entity_poly.pdbx_seq_one_letter_code
_entity_poly.pdbx_strand_id
1 'polypeptide(L)'
;FGMEQYFGEILVPTETVIEMRKGQKRQSSRKFFPGYVLVEMEMNDDSWHLVKETPKVLGFIGGTKENPAPITDKEAQAILQRVHDGENAPKPKILFNIGEMVRVIDGPFADFNGEVEEINYEKSKIRVAVSIFGRSTPVELNFGQVEKL
;
A
#
# COMPACT_ATOMS: atom_id res chain seq x y z
N PHE A 1 -0.41 35.60 -0.46
CA PHE A 1 -1.58 34.72 -0.52
C PHE A 1 -2.03 34.49 0.91
N GLY A 2 -3.23 34.95 1.28
CA GLY A 2 -3.75 34.89 2.66
C GLY A 2 -4.62 33.67 2.95
N MET A 3 -4.41 32.58 2.22
CA MET A 3 -5.28 31.39 2.26
C MET A 3 -4.76 30.29 3.18
N GLU A 4 -3.59 30.47 3.81
CA GLU A 4 -2.98 29.46 4.71
C GLU A 4 -3.93 29.02 5.84
N GLN A 5 -4.78 29.92 6.32
CA GLN A 5 -5.77 29.62 7.36
C GLN A 5 -6.84 28.60 6.95
N TYR A 6 -7.05 28.38 5.64
CA TYR A 6 -8.03 27.42 5.12
C TYR A 6 -7.45 26.04 4.88
N PHE A 7 -6.14 25.85 5.07
CA PHE A 7 -5.45 24.57 4.86
C PHE A 7 -4.79 24.11 6.15
N GLY A 8 -5.14 22.90 6.59
CA GLY A 8 -4.51 22.19 7.69
C GLY A 8 -3.42 21.26 7.18
N GLU A 9 -3.50 19.99 7.58
CA GLU A 9 -2.51 18.99 7.21
C GLU A 9 -2.63 18.54 5.74
N ILE A 10 -1.49 18.44 5.06
CA ILE A 10 -1.37 17.89 3.70
C ILE A 10 -0.50 16.64 3.77
N LEU A 11 -1.09 15.50 3.45
CA LEU A 11 -0.45 14.20 3.60
C LEU A 11 -0.42 13.43 2.29
N VAL A 12 0.77 12.94 1.92
CA VAL A 12 0.91 11.92 0.87
C VAL A 12 0.91 10.56 1.57
N PRO A 13 -0.05 9.65 1.28
CA PRO A 13 -0.16 8.37 1.96
C PRO A 13 1.00 7.45 1.55
N THR A 14 2.06 7.47 2.35
CA THR A 14 3.26 6.63 2.22
C THR A 14 3.41 5.70 3.41
N GLU A 15 3.86 4.48 3.15
CA GLU A 15 4.18 3.46 4.14
C GLU A 15 5.68 3.18 4.09
N THR A 16 6.31 3.01 5.25
CA THR A 16 7.72 2.62 5.33
C THR A 16 7.83 1.11 5.11
N VAL A 17 8.61 0.72 4.11
CA VAL A 17 8.89 -0.67 3.77
C VAL A 17 10.38 -0.94 3.89
N ILE A 18 10.73 -2.13 4.40
CA ILE A 18 12.14 -2.57 4.42
C ILE A 18 12.45 -3.26 3.09
N GLU A 19 13.47 -2.75 2.41
CA GLU A 19 14.09 -3.38 1.25
C GLU A 19 15.43 -4.00 1.66
N MET A 20 15.73 -5.20 1.14
CA MET A 20 17.11 -5.69 1.13
C MET A 20 17.77 -5.24 -0.17
N ARG A 21 18.78 -4.37 -0.07
CA ARG A 21 19.59 -3.94 -1.21
C ARG A 21 21.06 -4.23 -0.90
N LYS A 22 21.70 -5.07 -1.71
CA LYS A 22 23.09 -5.53 -1.51
C LYS A 22 23.34 -6.17 -0.13
N GLY A 23 22.38 -6.95 0.38
CA GLY A 23 22.49 -7.64 1.66
C GLY A 23 22.27 -6.77 2.91
N GLN A 24 22.00 -5.47 2.76
CA GLN A 24 21.65 -4.58 3.88
C GLN A 24 20.17 -4.24 3.86
N LYS A 25 19.54 -4.27 5.04
CA LYS A 25 18.17 -3.78 5.27
C LYS A 25 18.16 -2.26 5.19
N ARG A 26 17.40 -1.70 4.25
CA ARG A 26 17.20 -0.26 4.10
C ARG A 26 15.71 0.04 4.22
N GLN A 27 15.34 1.01 5.05
CA GLN A 27 14.00 1.57 5.05
C GLN A 27 13.81 2.44 3.80
N SER A 28 12.69 2.26 3.12
CA SER A 28 12.27 3.01 1.95
C SER A 28 10.80 3.35 2.07
N SER A 29 10.34 4.45 1.48
CA SER A 29 8.93 4.81 1.49
C SER A 29 8.24 4.29 0.23
N ARG A 30 7.04 3.73 0.39
CA ARG A 30 6.16 3.29 -0.70
C ARG A 30 4.83 4.02 -0.59
N LYS A 31 4.39 4.65 -1.69
CA LYS A 31 3.04 5.24 -1.77
C LYS A 31 2.00 4.12 -1.83
N PHE A 32 1.03 4.09 -0.91
CA PHE A 32 -0.06 3.10 -0.93
C PHE A 32 -1.36 3.62 -1.54
N PHE A 33 -1.43 4.91 -1.88
CA PHE A 33 -2.36 5.46 -2.89
C PHE A 33 -1.59 6.33 -3.90
N PRO A 34 -0.97 5.73 -4.92
CA PRO A 34 -0.20 6.49 -5.90
C PRO A 34 -1.12 7.42 -6.69
N GLY A 35 -0.82 8.72 -6.69
CA GLY A 35 -1.60 9.75 -7.38
C GLY A 35 -2.65 10.45 -6.51
N TYR A 36 -2.78 10.08 -5.23
CA TYR A 36 -3.70 10.71 -4.29
C TYR A 36 -2.92 11.48 -3.21
N VAL A 37 -3.49 12.62 -2.79
CA VAL A 37 -3.02 13.45 -1.70
C VAL A 37 -4.23 13.73 -0.80
N LEU A 38 -4.04 13.60 0.51
CA LEU A 38 -5.04 14.00 1.49
C LEU A 38 -4.76 15.43 1.90
N VAL A 39 -5.81 16.23 1.95
CA VAL A 39 -5.75 17.65 2.32
C VAL A 39 -6.87 17.89 3.31
N GLU A 40 -6.51 18.32 4.51
CA GLU A 40 -7.44 18.94 5.44
C GLU A 40 -7.62 20.40 5.02
N MET A 41 -8.83 20.78 4.64
CA MET A 41 -9.12 22.15 4.22
C MET A 41 -10.56 22.54 4.51
N GLU A 42 -10.77 23.83 4.71
CA GLU A 42 -12.11 24.41 4.70
C GLU A 42 -12.59 24.54 3.25
N MET A 43 -13.76 23.98 2.94
CA MET A 43 -14.33 24.02 1.60
C MET A 43 -15.03 25.36 1.35
N ASN A 44 -14.40 26.23 0.58
CA ASN A 44 -14.96 27.48 0.06
C ASN A 44 -14.54 27.68 -1.40
N ASP A 45 -15.14 28.64 -2.10
CA ASP A 45 -14.90 28.84 -3.54
C ASP A 45 -13.42 29.11 -3.84
N ASP A 46 -12.75 29.89 -3.00
CA ASP A 46 -11.33 30.26 -3.18
C ASP A 46 -10.39 29.06 -2.97
N SER A 47 -10.57 28.30 -1.89
CA SER A 47 -9.76 27.12 -1.56
C SER A 47 -9.99 26.00 -2.59
N TRP A 48 -11.21 25.84 -3.09
CA TRP A 48 -11.54 24.89 -4.14
C TRP A 48 -10.85 25.23 -5.47
N HIS A 49 -10.91 26.49 -5.90
CA HIS A 49 -10.24 26.93 -7.14
C HIS A 49 -8.73 26.78 -7.03
N LEU A 50 -8.15 27.11 -5.88
CA LEU A 50 -6.71 26.99 -5.65
C LEU A 50 -6.21 25.55 -5.86
N VAL A 51 -6.89 24.55 -5.28
CA VAL A 51 -6.49 23.14 -5.45
C VAL A 51 -6.69 22.69 -6.90
N LYS A 52 -7.77 23.11 -7.55
CA LYS A 52 -8.07 22.73 -8.94
C LYS A 52 -7.10 23.35 -9.96
N GLU A 53 -6.61 24.55 -9.70
CA GLU A 53 -5.63 25.24 -10.54
C GLU A 53 -4.20 24.77 -10.28
N THR A 54 -3.97 24.00 -9.23
CA THR A 54 -2.66 23.45 -8.92
C THR A 54 -2.18 22.52 -10.03
N PRO A 55 -1.00 22.76 -10.63
CA PRO A 55 -0.50 21.94 -11.72
C PRO A 55 -0.41 20.46 -11.36
N LYS A 56 -0.85 19.60 -12.28
CA LYS A 56 -0.86 18.12 -12.15
C LYS A 56 -1.89 17.58 -11.14
N VAL A 57 -2.77 18.42 -10.61
CA VAL A 57 -3.96 17.97 -9.87
C VAL A 57 -5.09 17.77 -10.88
N LEU A 58 -5.65 16.55 -10.91
CA LEU A 58 -6.78 16.22 -11.80
C LEU A 58 -8.12 16.69 -11.23
N GLY A 59 -8.22 16.79 -9.90
CA GLY A 59 -9.40 17.23 -9.19
C GLY A 59 -9.61 16.48 -7.89
N PHE A 60 -10.72 16.79 -7.24
CA PHE A 60 -11.15 16.11 -6.01
C PHE A 60 -11.87 14.79 -6.33
N ILE A 61 -11.92 13.91 -5.32
CA ILE A 61 -12.52 12.58 -5.41
C ILE A 61 -13.76 12.54 -4.51
N GLY A 62 -14.81 11.86 -4.97
CA GLY A 62 -16.08 11.73 -4.26
C GLY A 62 -17.11 12.78 -4.67
N GLY A 63 -18.38 12.54 -4.35
CA GLY A 63 -19.49 13.46 -4.65
C GLY A 63 -19.64 13.76 -6.14
N THR A 64 -19.77 15.04 -6.49
CA THR A 64 -19.81 15.55 -7.87
C THR A 64 -18.58 16.40 -8.18
N LYS A 65 -18.32 16.70 -9.46
CA LYS A 65 -17.18 17.55 -9.86
C LYS A 65 -17.16 18.93 -9.20
N GLU A 66 -18.34 19.44 -8.83
CA GLU A 66 -18.53 20.77 -8.22
C GLU A 66 -18.64 20.69 -6.69
N ASN A 67 -19.00 19.53 -6.13
CA ASN A 67 -19.13 19.35 -4.70
C ASN A 67 -18.52 18.00 -4.28
N PRO A 68 -17.20 17.96 -4.02
CA PRO A 68 -16.54 16.75 -3.59
C PRO A 68 -17.02 16.33 -2.19
N ALA A 69 -17.19 15.03 -1.98
CA ALA A 69 -17.59 14.52 -0.68
C ALA A 69 -16.37 14.49 0.26
N PRO A 70 -16.45 15.09 1.46
CA PRO A 70 -15.39 14.96 2.45
C PRO A 70 -15.28 13.51 2.91
N ILE A 71 -14.05 13.07 3.20
CA ILE A 71 -13.83 11.82 3.93
C ILE A 71 -14.28 12.01 5.38
N THR A 72 -14.79 10.95 6.00
CA THR A 72 -15.18 11.02 7.41
C THR A 72 -13.93 11.04 8.31
N ASP A 73 -14.03 11.66 9.48
CA ASP A 73 -12.92 11.69 10.47
C ASP A 73 -12.41 10.28 10.82
N LYS A 74 -13.32 9.30 10.83
CA LYS A 74 -12.99 7.89 11.07
C LYS A 74 -12.13 7.30 9.96
N GLU A 75 -12.43 7.60 8.70
CA GLU A 75 -11.63 7.16 7.55
C GLU A 75 -10.29 7.88 7.50
N ALA A 76 -10.27 9.18 7.78
CA ALA A 76 -9.04 9.97 7.90
C ALA A 76 -8.13 9.40 8.99
N GLN A 77 -8.66 9.14 10.19
CA GLN A 77 -7.91 8.50 11.27
C GLN A 77 -7.40 7.12 10.90
N ALA A 78 -8.19 6.29 10.20
CA ALA A 78 -7.71 4.97 9.75
C ALA A 78 -6.53 5.07 8.77
N ILE A 79 -6.53 6.08 7.89
CA ILE A 79 -5.42 6.33 6.95
C ILE A 79 -4.19 6.86 7.70
N LEU A 80 -4.37 7.83 8.61
CA LEU A 80 -3.31 8.39 9.45
C LEU A 80 -2.66 7.33 10.34
N GLN A 81 -3.47 6.51 11.00
CA GLN A 81 -2.99 5.39 11.82
C GLN A 81 -2.17 4.42 10.99
N ARG A 82 -2.59 4.11 9.75
CA ARG A 82 -1.84 3.24 8.85
C ARG A 82 -0.49 3.83 8.41
N VAL A 83 -0.41 5.16 8.22
CA VAL A 83 0.87 5.85 7.95
C VAL A 83 1.77 5.73 9.18
N HIS A 84 1.24 6.03 10.37
CA HIS A 84 2.00 6.00 11.62
C HIS A 84 2.45 4.58 12.03
N ASP A 85 1.58 3.59 11.90
CA ASP A 85 1.90 2.18 12.14
C ASP A 85 2.95 1.68 11.15
N GLY A 86 2.90 2.16 9.90
CA GLY A 86 3.91 1.87 8.88
C GLY A 86 5.30 2.42 9.23
N GLU A 87 5.39 3.52 10.00
CA GLU A 87 6.65 4.06 10.51
C GLU A 87 7.23 3.20 11.65
N ASN A 88 6.38 2.68 12.54
CA ASN A 88 6.79 1.92 13.73
C ASN A 88 7.02 0.42 13.47
N ALA A 89 6.33 -0.18 12.49
CA ALA A 89 6.45 -1.59 12.12
C ALA A 89 6.55 -1.73 10.59
N PRO A 90 7.76 -1.56 10.01
CA PRO A 90 7.92 -1.53 8.57
C PRO A 90 7.47 -2.84 7.91
N LYS A 91 6.50 -2.77 7.01
CA LYS A 91 6.01 -3.97 6.32
C LYS A 91 6.96 -4.40 5.21
N PRO A 92 7.11 -5.71 4.94
CA PRO A 92 7.85 -6.18 3.79
C PRO A 92 7.27 -5.57 2.50
N LYS A 93 8.12 -5.05 1.60
CA LYS A 93 7.68 -4.41 0.34
C LYS A 93 6.86 -5.36 -0.55
N ILE A 94 7.05 -6.67 -0.39
CA ILE A 94 6.40 -7.70 -1.20
C ILE A 94 5.01 -7.99 -0.62
N LEU A 95 3.98 -7.45 -1.28
CA LEU A 95 2.57 -7.73 -0.98
C LEU A 95 2.13 -8.88 -1.89
N PHE A 96 1.89 -10.07 -1.36
CA PHE A 96 1.23 -11.15 -2.09
C PHE A 96 -0.29 -10.99 -1.99
N ASN A 97 -1.02 -11.49 -2.98
CA ASN A 97 -2.48 -11.62 -2.93
C ASN A 97 -2.86 -13.10 -2.88
N ILE A 98 -3.98 -13.42 -2.22
CA ILE A 98 -4.57 -14.76 -2.29
C ILE A 98 -5.05 -15.00 -3.73
N GLY A 99 -4.80 -16.19 -4.27
CA GLY A 99 -5.03 -16.55 -5.67
C GLY A 99 -3.91 -16.11 -6.63
N GLU A 100 -2.85 -15.48 -6.13
CA GLU A 100 -1.72 -15.05 -6.95
C GLU A 100 -0.79 -16.23 -7.24
N MET A 101 -0.30 -16.32 -8.47
CA MET A 101 0.69 -17.30 -8.87
C MET A 101 2.08 -16.84 -8.44
N VAL A 102 2.78 -17.71 -7.72
CA VAL A 102 4.14 -17.48 -7.23
C VAL A 102 5.04 -18.63 -7.64
N ARG A 103 6.31 -18.32 -7.86
CA ARG A 103 7.40 -19.30 -8.02
C ARG A 103 8.14 -19.42 -6.71
N VAL A 104 8.41 -20.64 -6.27
CA VAL A 104 9.29 -20.89 -5.14
C VAL A 104 10.74 -20.77 -5.63
N ILE A 105 11.55 -19.96 -4.95
CA ILE A 105 12.94 -19.65 -5.34
C ILE A 105 13.98 -20.24 -4.37
N ASP A 106 13.54 -20.80 -3.24
CA ASP A 106 14.42 -21.34 -2.21
C ASP A 106 13.78 -22.55 -1.48
N GLY A 107 14.61 -23.46 -0.98
CA GLY A 107 14.19 -24.68 -0.30
C GLY A 107 13.92 -25.89 -1.20
N PRO A 108 13.40 -27.00 -0.63
CA PRO A 108 13.22 -28.28 -1.36
C PRO A 108 12.14 -28.23 -2.45
N PHE A 109 11.37 -27.14 -2.51
CA PHE A 109 10.35 -26.89 -3.52
C PHE A 109 10.76 -25.78 -4.49
N ALA A 110 12.04 -25.39 -4.52
CA ALA A 110 12.54 -24.41 -5.49
C ALA A 110 12.21 -24.82 -6.93
N ASP A 111 11.98 -23.82 -7.78
CA ASP A 111 11.56 -23.92 -9.18
C ASP A 111 10.14 -24.44 -9.44
N PHE A 112 9.39 -24.81 -8.40
CA PHE A 112 7.96 -25.09 -8.55
C PHE A 112 7.11 -23.82 -8.48
N ASN A 113 6.01 -23.86 -9.22
CA ASN A 113 4.99 -22.82 -9.19
C ASN A 113 3.83 -23.24 -8.29
N GLY A 114 3.19 -22.27 -7.66
CA GLY A 114 2.01 -22.50 -6.85
C GLY A 114 1.13 -21.28 -6.70
N GLU A 115 -0.07 -21.50 -6.21
CA GLU A 115 -1.07 -20.47 -5.96
C GLU A 115 -1.08 -20.11 -4.47
N VAL A 116 -1.12 -18.83 -4.14
CA VAL A 116 -1.18 -18.36 -2.76
C VAL A 116 -2.58 -18.64 -2.17
N GLU A 117 -2.67 -19.47 -1.14
CA GLU A 117 -3.94 -19.77 -0.46
C GLU A 117 -4.17 -18.87 0.76
N GLU A 118 -3.12 -18.59 1.54
CA GLU A 118 -3.23 -17.86 2.79
C GLU A 118 -1.96 -17.03 3.03
N ILE A 119 -2.12 -15.84 3.60
CA ILE A 119 -1.00 -14.96 3.90
C ILE A 119 -1.06 -14.54 5.38
N ASN A 120 0.00 -14.88 6.12
CA ASN A 120 0.18 -14.45 7.50
C ASN A 120 1.31 -13.41 7.57
N TYR A 121 0.92 -12.14 7.53
CA TYR A 121 1.86 -11.02 7.61
C TYR A 121 2.54 -10.89 8.98
N GLU A 122 1.86 -11.22 10.08
CA GLU A 122 2.41 -11.14 11.43
C GLU A 122 3.58 -12.11 11.62
N LYS A 123 3.46 -13.32 11.08
CA LYS A 123 4.49 -14.36 11.14
C LYS A 123 5.44 -14.35 9.94
N SER A 124 5.21 -13.46 8.96
CA SER A 124 5.93 -13.43 7.68
C SER A 124 5.90 -14.78 6.93
N LYS A 125 4.76 -15.46 6.98
CA LYS A 125 4.51 -16.77 6.37
C LYS A 125 3.46 -16.68 5.28
N ILE A 126 3.60 -17.53 4.27
CA ILE A 126 2.66 -17.67 3.17
C ILE A 126 2.36 -19.16 2.94
N ARG A 127 1.09 -19.52 2.82
CA ARG A 127 0.68 -20.85 2.39
C ARG A 127 0.48 -20.84 0.89
N VAL A 128 1.18 -21.71 0.20
CA VAL A 128 1.16 -21.83 -1.25
C VAL A 128 0.77 -23.26 -1.62
N ALA A 129 -0.23 -23.39 -2.48
CA ALA A 129 -0.61 -24.61 -3.15
C ALA A 129 0.37 -24.89 -4.31
N VAL A 130 1.44 -25.62 -4.04
CA VAL A 130 2.46 -25.93 -5.05
C VAL A 130 1.99 -27.10 -5.90
N SER A 131 2.09 -26.93 -7.22
CA SER A 131 1.72 -27.98 -8.18
C SER A 131 2.91 -28.89 -8.44
N ILE A 132 2.83 -30.13 -7.96
CA ILE A 132 3.90 -31.14 -8.09
C ILE A 132 3.28 -32.39 -8.70
N PHE A 133 3.78 -32.83 -9.87
CA PHE A 133 3.29 -34.00 -10.60
C PHE A 133 1.76 -34.01 -10.84
N GLY A 134 1.17 -32.84 -11.11
CA GLY A 134 -0.27 -32.70 -11.34
C GLY A 134 -1.13 -32.79 -10.08
N ARG A 135 -0.52 -32.74 -8.89
CA ARG A 135 -1.20 -32.69 -7.59
C ARG A 135 -0.90 -31.37 -6.88
N SER A 136 -1.92 -30.75 -6.32
CA SER A 136 -1.78 -29.55 -5.48
C SER A 136 -1.40 -29.97 -4.06
N THR A 137 -0.25 -29.49 -3.58
CA THR A 137 0.23 -29.74 -2.21
C THR A 137 0.41 -28.41 -1.49
N PRO A 138 -0.34 -28.12 -0.40
CA PRO A 138 -0.17 -26.90 0.37
C PRO A 138 1.12 -26.95 1.18
N VAL A 139 1.96 -25.93 1.02
CA VAL A 139 3.22 -25.77 1.77
C VAL A 139 3.29 -24.37 2.38
N GLU A 140 3.87 -24.27 3.58
CA GLU A 140 4.09 -22.99 4.25
C GLU A 140 5.53 -22.52 4.01
N LEU A 141 5.67 -21.33 3.44
CA LEU A 141 6.94 -20.73 3.05
C LEU A 141 7.10 -19.35 3.69
N ASN A 142 8.33 -18.83 3.72
CA ASN A 142 8.57 -17.43 4.09
C ASN A 142 8.44 -16.54 2.84
N PHE A 143 8.13 -15.25 3.02
CA PHE A 143 8.06 -14.29 1.90
C PHE A 143 9.34 -14.18 1.06
N GLY A 144 10.51 -14.47 1.63
CA GLY A 144 11.78 -14.47 0.91
C GLY A 144 12.05 -15.71 0.08
N GLN A 145 11.22 -16.76 0.20
CA GLN A 145 11.38 -18.03 -0.51
C GLN A 145 10.47 -18.13 -1.74
N VAL A 146 9.66 -17.10 -1.99
CA VAL A 146 8.72 -17.03 -3.10
C VAL A 146 8.91 -15.73 -3.86
N GLU A 147 8.76 -15.81 -5.18
CA GLU A 147 8.79 -14.68 -6.10
C GLU A 147 7.50 -14.67 -6.91
N LYS A 148 6.98 -13.48 -7.23
CA LYS A 148 5.78 -13.37 -8.06
C LYS A 148 6.10 -13.74 -9.50
N LEU A 149 5.18 -14.47 -10.13
CA LEU A 149 5.20 -14.75 -11.57
C LEU A 149 4.57 -13.62 -12.38
#